data_AF-A0A258MYI4-F1
#
_entry.id   AF-A0A258MYI4-F1
#
_cell.length_a   1.000
_cell.length_b   1.000
_cell.length_c   1.000
_cell.angle_alpha   90.00
_cell.angle_beta   90.00
_cell.angle_gamma   90.00
#
_symmetry.space_group_name_H-M   'P 1'
#
loop_
_entity.id
_entity.type
_entity.pdbx_description
1 polymer ?
#
loop_
_entity_poly.entity_id
_entity_poly.type
_entity_poly.pdbx_seq_one_letter_code
_entity_poly.pdbx_strand_id
1 'polypeptide(L)'
;MRIALAACCALVLALVPVWAGVAHANSSKDGTGKSSSGKSAKTNSAKASASKGGKAQLPADTRVWSLVRGDDTYVLRFGQPRAADPAFAATCQPSAQLLQIALEVNSTKIRSGDGVALSLSSGKRHLELAASAFLGSSDGLLVVEAAVSLEPRVFDIFRDGDTLTIRLAGQTQTLPLAGARARLQDFERACLTLR
;
A
#
# COMPACT_ATOMS: atom_id res chain seq x y z
N MET A 1 19.88 -34.20 -26.38
CA MET A 1 20.60 -34.94 -25.32
C MET A 1 20.31 -34.25 -24.00
N ARG A 2 19.70 -34.98 -23.06
CA ARG A 2 19.27 -34.50 -21.74
C ARG A 2 20.41 -34.73 -20.75
N ILE A 3 20.93 -33.68 -20.11
CA ILE A 3 21.86 -33.81 -18.99
C ILE A 3 21.12 -33.30 -17.76
N ALA A 4 20.68 -34.24 -16.94
CA ALA A 4 20.22 -34.01 -15.59
C ALA A 4 21.46 -33.86 -14.69
N LEU A 5 21.61 -32.71 -14.03
CA LEU A 5 22.51 -32.56 -12.89
C LEU A 5 21.64 -32.30 -11.66
N ALA A 6 21.40 -33.37 -10.91
CA ALA A 6 20.98 -33.30 -9.53
C ALA A 6 22.25 -33.26 -8.67
N ALA A 7 22.42 -32.23 -7.84
CA ALA A 7 23.43 -32.23 -6.80
C ALA A 7 22.99 -31.36 -5.62
N CYS A 8 22.79 -32.06 -4.49
CA CYS A 8 22.80 -31.62 -3.11
C CYS A 8 23.23 -30.17 -2.84
N CYS A 9 22.35 -29.40 -2.20
CA CYS A 9 22.79 -28.43 -1.22
C CYS A 9 22.17 -28.79 0.13
N ALA A 10 23.08 -29.14 1.04
CA ALA A 10 22.80 -29.65 2.36
C ALA A 10 22.15 -28.60 3.27
N LEU A 11 21.30 -29.12 4.14
CA LEU A 11 20.88 -28.55 5.42
C LEU A 11 21.98 -27.69 6.07
N VAL A 12 21.69 -26.41 6.30
CA VAL A 12 22.36 -25.62 7.34
C VAL A 12 21.32 -25.34 8.42
N LEU A 13 21.39 -26.14 9.49
CA LEU A 13 20.74 -25.87 10.76
C LEU A 13 21.42 -24.65 11.40
N ALA A 14 20.83 -23.48 11.24
CA ALA A 14 21.22 -22.31 12.03
C ALA A 14 20.56 -22.39 13.40
N LEU A 15 21.38 -22.50 14.45
CA LEU A 15 21.01 -22.37 15.84
C LEU A 15 20.27 -21.03 16.06
N VAL A 16 19.06 -21.09 16.59
CA VAL A 16 18.33 -19.91 17.08
C VAL A 16 18.71 -19.70 18.55
N PRO A 17 19.26 -18.55 18.95
CA PRO A 17 19.43 -18.21 20.36
C PRO A 17 18.06 -17.92 20.99
N VAL A 18 17.72 -18.72 21.99
CA VAL A 18 16.60 -18.48 22.93
C VAL A 18 16.93 -17.23 23.75
N TRP A 19 16.23 -16.13 23.47
CA TRP A 19 16.16 -14.98 24.37
C TRP A 19 14.81 -15.01 25.10
N ALA A 20 14.85 -15.38 26.38
CA ALA A 20 13.75 -15.22 27.31
C ALA A 20 13.64 -13.73 27.69
N GLY A 21 12.70 -13.03 27.08
CA GLY A 21 12.38 -11.62 27.37
C GLY A 21 11.22 -11.51 28.36
N VAL A 22 11.50 -10.90 29.50
CA VAL A 22 10.66 -10.70 30.69
C VAL A 22 9.39 -9.90 30.40
N ALA A 23 8.25 -10.40 30.87
CA ALA A 23 6.96 -9.70 30.88
C ALA A 23 6.97 -8.56 31.91
N HIS A 24 6.68 -7.33 31.47
CA HIS A 24 6.27 -6.23 32.35
C HIS A 24 4.79 -5.94 32.13
N ALA A 25 3.96 -6.34 33.09
CA ALA A 25 2.58 -5.91 33.20
C ALA A 25 2.56 -4.49 33.77
N ASN A 26 2.03 -3.52 33.03
CA ASN A 26 1.65 -2.24 33.62
C ASN A 26 0.14 -2.03 33.49
N SER A 27 -0.49 -2.03 34.66
CA SER A 27 -1.91 -1.82 34.89
C SER A 27 -2.13 -0.32 35.04
N SER A 28 -3.05 0.25 34.27
CA SER A 28 -3.58 1.59 34.54
C SER A 28 -5.08 1.59 34.31
N LYS A 29 -5.78 1.61 35.44
CA LYS A 29 -7.21 1.89 35.59
C LYS A 29 -7.44 3.40 35.65
N ASP A 30 -8.70 3.75 35.41
CA ASP A 30 -9.43 4.95 35.81
C ASP A 30 -9.72 5.97 34.70
N GLY A 31 -11.02 6.09 34.42
CA GLY A 31 -11.59 7.01 33.43
C GLY A 31 -13.12 6.93 33.41
N THR A 32 -13.74 7.06 34.57
CA THR A 32 -15.21 7.08 34.77
C THR A 32 -15.77 8.45 34.32
N GLY A 33 -16.41 8.50 33.15
CA GLY A 33 -17.06 9.70 32.62
C GLY A 33 -18.58 9.53 32.48
N LYS A 34 -19.32 10.26 33.31
CA LYS A 34 -20.76 10.14 33.59
C LYS A 34 -21.63 10.78 32.50
N SER A 35 -22.74 10.10 32.21
CA SER A 35 -23.85 10.52 31.34
C SER A 35 -24.88 11.37 32.11
N SER A 36 -25.46 12.38 31.43
CA SER A 36 -26.80 12.95 31.69
C SER A 36 -27.21 13.81 30.48
N SER A 37 -28.23 13.47 29.68
CA SER A 37 -29.65 13.87 29.83
C SER A 37 -29.78 15.40 30.06
N GLY A 38 -30.34 16.27 29.21
CA GLY A 38 -31.47 16.19 28.27
C GLY A 38 -32.54 17.21 28.71
N LYS A 39 -32.79 18.30 27.95
CA LYS A 39 -34.05 19.08 28.04
C LYS A 39 -34.29 19.98 26.82
N SER A 40 -35.48 19.84 26.26
CA SER A 40 -36.05 20.53 25.09
C SER A 40 -36.68 21.89 25.40
N ALA A 41 -36.71 22.80 24.41
CA ALA A 41 -37.82 23.69 24.00
C ALA A 41 -37.36 24.59 22.83
N LYS A 42 -37.79 24.36 21.58
CA LYS A 42 -38.99 24.89 20.88
C LYS A 42 -38.95 26.42 20.62
N THR A 43 -38.83 26.84 19.34
CA THR A 43 -39.89 27.49 18.52
C THR A 43 -39.33 28.45 17.44
N ASN A 44 -39.70 28.16 16.17
CA ASN A 44 -39.94 28.99 14.97
C ASN A 44 -39.00 30.14 14.57
N SER A 45 -38.56 30.14 13.31
CA SER A 45 -39.30 30.81 12.21
C SER A 45 -38.48 30.81 10.92
N ALA A 46 -39.19 30.61 9.81
CA ALA A 46 -38.68 30.63 8.45
C ALA A 46 -38.02 31.97 8.08
N LYS A 47 -36.89 31.89 7.37
CA LYS A 47 -36.58 32.83 6.28
C LYS A 47 -35.80 32.09 5.20
N ALA A 48 -36.50 31.80 4.12
CA ALA A 48 -35.90 31.39 2.86
C ALA A 48 -34.87 32.45 2.44
N SER A 49 -33.66 32.00 2.14
CA SER A 49 -32.66 32.77 1.39
C SER A 49 -31.91 31.77 0.54
N ALA A 50 -32.22 31.81 -0.76
CA ALA A 50 -31.56 31.05 -1.79
C ALA A 50 -30.08 31.44 -1.84
N SER A 51 -29.21 30.50 -1.51
CA SER A 51 -27.77 30.61 -1.73
C SER A 51 -27.27 29.32 -2.38
N LYS A 52 -27.20 29.39 -3.72
CA LYS A 52 -26.15 28.85 -4.60
C LYS A 52 -25.42 27.63 -4.01
N GLY A 53 -25.83 26.43 -4.45
CA GLY A 53 -25.24 25.15 -4.06
C GLY A 53 -23.73 25.13 -4.26
N GLY A 54 -23.00 25.46 -3.19
CA GLY A 54 -21.59 25.14 -3.04
C GLY A 54 -21.51 23.63 -2.96
N LYS A 55 -20.95 22.99 -3.99
CA LYS A 55 -20.47 21.61 -3.90
C LYS A 55 -19.58 21.58 -2.66
N ALA A 56 -19.94 20.75 -1.69
CA ALA A 56 -19.06 20.42 -0.58
C ALA A 56 -17.74 19.94 -1.21
N GLN A 57 -16.73 20.79 -1.17
CA GLN A 57 -15.43 20.49 -1.72
C GLN A 57 -14.85 19.42 -0.82
N LEU A 58 -14.84 18.17 -1.29
CA LEU A 58 -14.12 17.10 -0.61
C LEU A 58 -12.69 17.61 -0.36
N PRO A 59 -12.10 17.34 0.83
CA PRO A 59 -10.74 17.73 1.12
C PRO A 59 -9.84 17.34 -0.05
N ALA A 60 -9.06 18.31 -0.55
CA ALA A 60 -8.16 18.05 -1.67
C ALA A 60 -7.21 16.92 -1.26
N ASP A 61 -7.19 15.84 -2.04
CA ASP A 61 -6.23 14.76 -1.84
C ASP A 61 -4.83 15.33 -2.08
N THR A 62 -4.04 15.45 -1.02
CA THR A 62 -2.67 15.99 -1.08
C THR A 62 -1.63 14.96 -1.52
N ARG A 63 -2.07 13.72 -1.79
CA ARG A 63 -1.18 12.65 -2.25
C ARG A 63 -0.79 12.87 -3.70
N VAL A 64 0.49 12.64 -3.98
CA VAL A 64 1.07 12.85 -5.30
C VAL A 64 1.90 11.65 -5.70
N TRP A 65 2.03 11.45 -7.01
CA TRP A 65 2.99 10.53 -7.56
C TRP A 65 4.38 11.15 -7.59
N SER A 66 5.38 10.41 -7.13
CA SER A 66 6.77 10.82 -7.17
C SER A 66 7.65 9.63 -7.56
N LEU A 67 8.77 9.95 -8.23
CA LEU A 67 9.81 9.00 -8.55
C LEU A 67 11.02 9.33 -7.68
N VAL A 68 11.42 8.38 -6.84
CA VAL A 68 12.64 8.45 -6.03
C VAL A 68 13.69 7.57 -6.68
N ARG A 69 14.93 8.05 -6.76
CA ARG A 69 16.06 7.32 -7.32
C ARG A 69 17.09 7.09 -6.22
N GLY A 70 17.53 5.86 -6.06
CA GLY A 70 18.73 5.46 -5.32
C GLY A 70 19.74 4.83 -6.28
N ASP A 71 20.79 4.23 -5.74
CA ASP A 71 21.91 3.72 -6.54
C ASP A 71 21.49 2.59 -7.51
N ASP A 72 20.78 1.58 -7.01
CA ASP A 72 20.22 0.47 -7.80
C ASP A 72 18.73 0.22 -7.48
N THR A 73 18.08 1.24 -6.92
CA THR A 73 16.68 1.14 -6.51
C THR A 73 15.93 2.35 -7.03
N TYR A 74 14.86 2.12 -7.78
CA TYR A 74 13.96 3.18 -8.23
C TYR A 74 12.59 2.94 -7.63
N VAL A 75 11.94 3.99 -7.14
CA VAL A 75 10.65 3.87 -6.45
C VAL A 75 9.64 4.83 -7.06
N LEU A 76 8.60 4.29 -7.69
CA LEU A 76 7.41 5.02 -8.07
C LEU A 76 6.39 4.92 -6.93
N ARG A 77 6.13 6.03 -6.24
CA ARG A 77 5.27 6.05 -5.04
C ARG A 77 4.13 7.06 -5.13
N PHE A 78 2.98 6.69 -4.58
CA PHE A 78 1.82 7.55 -4.39
C PHE A 78 1.56 7.73 -2.89
N GLY A 79 1.61 8.97 -2.42
CA GLY A 79 1.40 9.27 -1.01
C GLY A 79 1.68 10.73 -0.69
N GLN A 80 1.62 11.06 0.60
CA GLN A 80 2.05 12.39 1.03
C GLN A 80 3.56 12.54 0.78
N PRO A 81 4.01 13.74 0.33
CA PRO A 81 5.44 14.02 0.22
C PRO A 81 6.14 13.72 1.55
N ARG A 82 7.24 12.96 1.50
CA ARG A 82 8.06 12.57 2.67
C ARG A 82 7.40 11.66 3.71
N ALA A 83 6.23 11.08 3.43
CA ALA A 83 5.70 10.01 4.28
C ALA A 83 6.71 8.85 4.37
N ALA A 84 6.84 8.21 5.54
CA ALA A 84 7.65 7.00 5.66
C ALA A 84 7.01 5.89 4.82
N ASP A 85 5.73 5.63 5.08
CA ASP A 85 4.92 4.63 4.37
C ASP A 85 4.00 5.34 3.37
N PRO A 86 4.27 5.25 2.05
CA PRO A 86 3.34 5.76 1.06
C PRO A 86 2.10 4.86 1.00
N ALA A 87 0.97 5.44 0.59
CA ALA A 87 -0.24 4.66 0.32
C ALA A 87 0.00 3.55 -0.73
N PHE A 88 0.90 3.79 -1.68
CA PHE A 88 1.37 2.79 -2.64
C PHE A 88 2.81 3.05 -3.06
N ALA A 89 3.60 1.99 -3.24
CA ALA A 89 4.92 2.05 -3.86
C ALA A 89 5.14 0.87 -4.81
N ALA A 90 5.78 1.16 -5.93
CA ALA A 90 6.41 0.17 -6.81
C ALA A 90 7.92 0.44 -6.82
N THR A 91 8.67 -0.47 -6.22
CA THR A 91 10.12 -0.41 -6.08
C THR A 91 10.74 -1.39 -7.06
N CYS A 92 11.56 -0.93 -7.99
CA CYS A 92 12.31 -1.80 -8.87
C CYS A 92 13.79 -1.82 -8.50
N GLN A 93 14.37 -3.01 -8.58
CA GLN A 93 15.80 -3.29 -8.38
C GLN A 93 16.32 -4.00 -9.62
N PRO A 94 16.94 -3.27 -10.57
CA PRO A 94 17.37 -3.84 -11.84
C PRO A 94 18.38 -4.99 -11.68
N SER A 95 19.38 -4.85 -10.79
CA SER A 95 20.39 -5.89 -10.57
C SER A 95 19.78 -7.20 -10.05
N ALA A 96 18.71 -7.11 -9.26
CA ALA A 96 17.97 -8.26 -8.72
C ALA A 96 16.85 -8.77 -9.65
N GLN A 97 16.62 -8.09 -10.78
CA GLN A 97 15.47 -8.32 -11.66
C GLN A 97 14.13 -8.41 -10.90
N LEU A 98 13.97 -7.54 -9.90
CA LEU A 98 12.86 -7.56 -8.97
C LEU A 98 12.01 -6.29 -9.06
N LEU A 99 10.69 -6.46 -9.02
CA LEU A 99 9.73 -5.40 -8.74
C LEU A 99 8.94 -5.75 -7.48
N GLN A 100 9.03 -4.91 -6.46
CA GLN A 100 8.28 -5.02 -5.23
C GLN A 100 7.16 -3.98 -5.21
N ILE A 101 5.94 -4.42 -4.92
CA ILE A 101 4.77 -3.59 -4.72
C ILE A 101 4.46 -3.56 -3.23
N ALA A 102 4.32 -2.37 -2.65
CA ALA A 102 3.92 -2.18 -1.27
C ALA A 102 2.67 -1.29 -1.20
N LEU A 103 1.73 -1.65 -0.33
CA LEU A 103 0.47 -0.95 -0.15
C LEU A 103 0.15 -0.80 1.34
N GLU A 104 -0.11 0.42 1.79
CA GLU A 104 -0.61 0.66 3.15
C GLU A 104 -2.12 0.43 3.19
N VAL A 105 -2.58 -0.39 4.14
CA VAL A 105 -3.97 -0.81 4.27
C VAL A 105 -4.45 -0.71 5.71
N ASN A 106 -5.69 -0.27 5.87
CA ASN A 106 -6.42 -0.36 7.13
C ASN A 106 -7.45 -1.49 7.02
N SER A 107 -7.09 -2.69 7.47
CA SER A 107 -7.95 -3.87 7.38
C SER A 107 -8.09 -4.54 8.74
N THR A 108 -9.33 -4.85 9.13
CA THR A 108 -9.65 -5.68 10.29
C THR A 108 -9.68 -7.17 9.96
N LYS A 109 -9.55 -7.53 8.67
CA LYS A 109 -9.65 -8.91 8.17
C LYS A 109 -8.30 -9.59 7.96
N ILE A 110 -7.22 -8.81 7.97
CA ILE A 110 -5.86 -9.28 7.72
C ILE A 110 -5.04 -9.00 8.98
N ARG A 111 -4.09 -9.88 9.28
CA ARG A 111 -3.11 -9.72 10.35
C ARG A 111 -1.70 -9.73 9.77
N SER A 112 -0.75 -9.21 10.53
CA SER A 112 0.67 -9.34 10.18
C SER A 112 1.07 -10.81 10.10
N GLY A 113 1.82 -11.17 9.05
CA GLY A 113 2.22 -12.54 8.74
C GLY A 113 1.27 -13.28 7.80
N ASP A 114 0.07 -12.75 7.53
CA ASP A 114 -0.89 -13.39 6.63
C ASP A 114 -0.41 -13.31 5.16
N GLY A 115 -0.53 -14.42 4.45
CA GLY A 115 -0.47 -14.44 2.99
C GLY A 115 -1.81 -14.00 2.39
N VAL A 116 -1.80 -13.02 1.49
CA VAL A 116 -3.00 -12.43 0.89
C VAL A 116 -2.88 -12.35 -0.64
N ALA A 117 -3.99 -12.53 -1.34
CA ALA A 117 -4.07 -12.28 -2.77
C ALA A 117 -4.26 -10.78 -3.03
N LEU A 118 -3.36 -10.19 -3.82
CA LEU A 118 -3.40 -8.80 -4.25
C LEU A 118 -3.73 -8.74 -5.74
N SER A 119 -4.89 -8.17 -6.08
CA SER A 119 -5.30 -7.94 -7.46
C SER A 119 -5.11 -6.47 -7.82
N LEU A 120 -4.37 -6.22 -8.89
CA LEU A 120 -4.15 -4.91 -9.49
C LEU A 120 -4.87 -4.90 -10.84
N SER A 121 -5.63 -3.85 -11.13
CA SER A 121 -6.33 -3.70 -12.41
C SER A 121 -6.34 -2.26 -12.87
N SER A 122 -6.17 -2.06 -14.18
CA SER A 122 -6.33 -0.75 -14.79
C SER A 122 -6.75 -0.91 -16.25
N GLY A 123 -7.90 -0.32 -16.59
CA GLY A 123 -8.56 -0.54 -17.87
C GLY A 123 -8.81 -2.02 -18.14
N LYS A 124 -8.14 -2.57 -19.17
CA LYS A 124 -8.22 -3.99 -19.57
C LYS A 124 -7.12 -4.85 -18.97
N ARG A 125 -6.17 -4.26 -18.24
CA ARG A 125 -5.04 -4.96 -17.64
C ARG A 125 -5.42 -5.43 -16.25
N HIS A 126 -4.98 -6.64 -15.93
CA HIS A 126 -5.16 -7.26 -14.64
C HIS A 126 -3.89 -8.05 -14.29
N LEU A 127 -3.50 -7.97 -13.02
CA LEU A 127 -2.38 -8.69 -12.44
C LEU A 127 -2.81 -9.18 -11.06
N GLU A 128 -2.54 -10.44 -10.77
CA GLU A 128 -2.83 -11.05 -9.47
C GLU A 128 -1.53 -11.56 -8.86
N LEU A 129 -1.27 -11.16 -7.63
CA LEU A 129 -0.01 -11.36 -6.94
C LEU A 129 -0.26 -12.06 -5.60
N ALA A 130 0.64 -12.97 -5.25
CA ALA A 130 0.77 -13.43 -3.88
C ALA A 130 1.53 -12.35 -3.09
N ALA A 131 0.93 -11.90 -1.99
CA ALA A 131 1.47 -10.87 -1.13
C ALA A 131 1.49 -11.34 0.33
N SER A 132 2.27 -10.68 1.15
CA SER A 132 2.31 -10.89 2.60
C SER A 132 2.03 -9.58 3.31
N ALA A 133 1.29 -9.64 4.42
CA ALA A 133 0.99 -8.47 5.23
C ALA A 133 1.97 -8.33 6.40
N PHE A 134 2.40 -7.10 6.69
CA PHE A 134 3.31 -6.75 7.76
C PHE A 134 2.75 -5.56 8.56
N LEU A 135 3.19 -5.37 9.79
CA LEU A 135 2.91 -4.14 10.53
C LEU A 135 3.64 -2.97 9.87
N GLY A 136 2.89 -1.90 9.55
CA GLY A 136 3.47 -0.65 9.05
C GLY A 136 4.11 0.18 10.16
N SER A 137 4.77 1.27 9.78
CA SER A 137 5.33 2.25 10.72
C SER A 137 4.23 3.16 11.29
N SER A 138 3.14 3.34 10.55
CA SER A 138 1.95 4.04 10.97
C SER A 138 1.13 3.19 11.97
N ASP A 139 0.77 3.76 13.11
CA ASP A 139 0.01 3.06 14.16
C ASP A 139 -1.28 2.42 13.62
N GLY A 140 -1.37 1.09 13.78
CA GLY A 140 -2.55 0.31 13.42
C GLY A 140 -2.75 0.06 11.92
N LEU A 141 -1.81 0.47 11.05
CA LEU A 141 -1.84 0.16 9.62
C LEU A 141 -0.94 -1.02 9.28
N LEU A 142 -1.35 -1.77 8.26
CA LEU A 142 -0.57 -2.86 7.70
C LEU A 142 0.05 -2.42 6.37
N VAL A 143 1.21 -2.97 6.04
CA VAL A 143 1.81 -2.89 4.71
C VAL A 143 1.70 -4.27 4.06
N VAL A 144 1.01 -4.32 2.93
CA VAL A 144 0.90 -5.53 2.10
C VAL A 144 1.96 -5.45 1.01
N GLU A 145 2.86 -6.42 0.97
CA GLU A 145 3.96 -6.46 0.02
C GLU A 145 3.88 -7.67 -0.91
N ALA A 146 4.07 -7.43 -2.19
CA ALA A 146 4.21 -8.47 -3.22
C ALA A 146 5.51 -8.25 -3.98
N ALA A 147 6.17 -9.33 -4.38
CA ALA A 147 7.37 -9.28 -5.19
C ALA A 147 7.18 -10.08 -6.47
N VAL A 148 7.59 -9.53 -7.60
CA VAL A 148 7.50 -10.17 -8.92
C VAL A 148 8.77 -9.96 -9.73
N SER A 149 8.98 -10.83 -10.71
CA SER A 149 10.03 -10.65 -11.71
C SER A 149 9.83 -9.36 -12.50
N LEU A 150 10.94 -8.69 -12.79
CA LEU A 150 10.96 -7.44 -13.53
C LEU A 150 10.76 -7.69 -15.03
N GLU A 151 9.48 -7.74 -15.42
CA GLU A 151 9.04 -7.91 -16.80
C GLU A 151 8.34 -6.67 -17.35
N PRO A 152 8.52 -6.36 -18.66
CA PRO A 152 7.80 -5.25 -19.31
C PRO A 152 6.29 -5.29 -19.08
N ARG A 153 5.71 -6.49 -19.06
CA ARG A 153 4.27 -6.71 -18.87
C ARG A 153 3.74 -6.17 -17.54
N VAL A 154 4.55 -6.13 -16.48
CA VAL A 154 4.10 -5.62 -15.19
C VAL A 154 3.86 -4.11 -15.25
N PHE A 155 4.56 -3.38 -16.11
CA PHE A 155 4.36 -1.94 -16.28
C PHE A 155 3.09 -1.57 -17.04
N ASP A 156 2.52 -2.51 -17.83
CA ASP A 156 1.26 -2.28 -18.56
C ASP A 156 0.12 -1.86 -17.62
N ILE A 157 0.14 -2.32 -16.36
CA ILE A 157 -0.87 -1.98 -15.35
C ILE A 157 -0.92 -0.48 -15.02
N PHE A 158 0.17 0.25 -15.25
CA PHE A 158 0.26 1.69 -14.99
C PHE A 158 0.01 2.53 -16.26
N ARG A 159 0.02 1.91 -17.44
CA ARG A 159 -0.18 2.58 -18.73
C ARG A 159 -1.67 2.69 -19.07
N ASP A 160 -2.40 1.61 -18.87
CA ASP A 160 -3.75 1.46 -19.39
C ASP A 160 -4.79 2.02 -18.42
N GLY A 161 -5.58 3.01 -18.82
CA GLY A 161 -6.70 3.52 -18.01
C GLY A 161 -6.27 4.53 -16.93
N ASP A 162 -7.23 5.30 -16.42
CA ASP A 162 -6.95 6.50 -15.62
C ASP A 162 -6.84 6.24 -14.12
N THR A 163 -7.18 5.03 -13.69
CA THR A 163 -7.22 4.62 -12.28
C THR A 163 -6.65 3.23 -12.10
N LEU A 164 -5.74 3.06 -11.14
CA LEU A 164 -5.31 1.77 -10.64
C LEU A 164 -6.30 1.31 -9.56
N THR A 165 -7.01 0.23 -9.84
CA THR A 165 -7.89 -0.44 -8.86
C THR A 165 -7.12 -1.57 -8.21
N ILE A 166 -7.07 -1.53 -6.89
CA ILE A 166 -6.35 -2.47 -6.03
C ILE A 166 -7.38 -3.20 -5.18
N ARG A 167 -7.34 -4.53 -5.19
CA ARG A 167 -8.27 -5.38 -4.43
C ARG A 167 -7.49 -6.33 -3.55
N LEU A 168 -7.88 -6.42 -2.28
CA LEU A 168 -7.30 -7.35 -1.31
C LEU A 168 -8.35 -7.72 -0.25
N ALA A 169 -8.50 -8.99 0.10
CA ALA A 169 -9.37 -9.48 1.20
C ALA A 169 -10.73 -8.75 1.37
N GLY A 170 -11.43 -8.47 0.26
CA GLY A 170 -12.74 -7.79 0.27
C GLY A 170 -12.69 -6.27 0.49
N GLN A 171 -11.52 -5.65 0.41
CA GLN A 171 -11.33 -4.21 0.27
C GLN A 171 -10.98 -3.85 -1.18
N THR A 172 -11.34 -2.64 -1.57
CA THR A 172 -11.01 -2.08 -2.87
C THR A 172 -10.56 -0.64 -2.69
N GLN A 173 -9.39 -0.32 -3.25
CA GLN A 173 -8.82 1.01 -3.27
C GLN A 173 -8.60 1.43 -4.71
N THR A 174 -8.78 2.71 -5.01
CA THR A 174 -8.55 3.27 -6.34
C THR A 174 -7.55 4.40 -6.24
N LEU A 175 -6.50 4.36 -7.07
CA LEU A 175 -5.48 5.40 -7.15
C LEU A 175 -5.54 6.06 -8.54
N PRO A 176 -5.54 7.40 -8.63
CA PRO A 176 -5.51 8.09 -9.91
C PRO A 176 -4.14 7.88 -10.58
N LEU A 177 -4.09 7.46 -11.85
CA LEU A 177 -2.84 7.24 -12.59
C LEU A 177 -2.34 8.46 -13.37
N ALA A 178 -3.12 9.55 -13.43
CA ALA A 178 -2.76 10.75 -14.19
C ALA A 178 -1.36 11.29 -13.81
N GLY A 179 -1.05 11.36 -12.51
CA GLY A 179 0.27 11.79 -12.04
C GLY A 179 1.36 10.73 -12.20
N ALA A 180 1.00 9.45 -12.21
CA ALA A 180 1.93 8.34 -12.39
C ALA A 180 2.51 8.32 -13.80
N ARG A 181 1.64 8.49 -14.82
CA ARG A 181 2.02 8.40 -16.24
C ARG A 181 3.18 9.33 -16.61
N ALA A 182 3.18 10.55 -16.06
CA ALA A 182 4.26 11.52 -16.28
C ALA A 182 5.63 11.06 -15.76
N ARG A 183 5.66 10.13 -14.80
CA ARG A 183 6.88 9.57 -14.20
C ARG A 183 7.15 8.13 -14.64
N LEU A 184 6.13 7.45 -15.16
CA LEU A 184 6.18 6.04 -15.51
C LEU A 184 7.24 5.75 -16.57
N GLN A 185 7.37 6.60 -17.59
CA GLN A 185 8.38 6.40 -18.64
C GLN A 185 9.81 6.45 -18.09
N ASP A 186 10.09 7.36 -17.16
CA ASP A 186 11.40 7.45 -16.51
C ASP A 186 11.65 6.26 -15.59
N PHE A 187 10.61 5.82 -14.88
CA PHE A 187 10.65 4.65 -14.01
C PHE A 187 10.92 3.36 -14.82
N GLU A 188 10.12 3.09 -15.84
CA GLU A 188 10.26 1.92 -16.72
C GLU A 188 11.64 1.89 -17.39
N ARG A 189 12.12 3.04 -17.87
CA ARG A 189 13.47 3.14 -18.42
C ARG A 189 14.51 2.75 -17.38
N ALA A 190 14.48 3.37 -16.20
CA ALA A 190 15.44 3.08 -15.13
C ALA A 190 15.43 1.59 -14.74
N CYS A 191 14.26 0.96 -14.70
CA CYS A 191 14.11 -0.44 -14.35
C CYS A 191 14.66 -1.41 -15.44
N LEU A 192 14.51 -1.07 -16.72
CA LEU A 192 14.79 -2.00 -17.83
C LEU A 192 16.15 -1.80 -18.51
N THR A 193 16.92 -0.77 -18.14
CA THR A 193 18.17 -0.39 -18.87
C THR A 193 19.36 -1.32 -18.59
N LEU A 194 19.31 -2.18 -17.57
CA LEU A 194 20.43 -3.04 -17.13
C LEU A 194 20.39 -4.48 -17.69
N ARG A 195 19.72 -4.72 -18.82
CA ARG A 195 19.70 -6.04 -19.48
C ARG A 195 20.84 -6.24 -20.47
#